data_AF-A0A349HGJ9-F1
#
_entry.id   AF-A0A349HGJ9-F1
#
_cell.length_a   1.000
_cell.length_b   1.000
_cell.length_c   1.000
_cell.angle_alpha   90.00
_cell.angle_beta   90.00
_cell.angle_gamma   90.00
#
_symmetry.space_group_name_H-M   'P 1'
#
loop_
_entity.id
_entity.type
_entity.pdbx_description
1 polymer ?
#
loop_
_entity_poly.entity_id
_entity_poly.type
_entity_poly.pdbx_seq_one_letter_code
_entity_poly.pdbx_strand_id
1 'polypeptide(L)'
;MGNLLNIITPLHTSTKREYLPRMIDDKVQCMLKAREYEFDYWDGDRRFGYGCYRYIDGYWAPVAEKLIKTYGLQKGARVLDVGCGKAFLLYELHKLGMEVHGFDISRHGLTDAKAEIKENLFIHRAEEPFPFADGEFDLVISINSLHNLPVFNLKKALSEMERVGRNKYLCVESFRNEQELFNLQCWALTCESFFSKDEWEWLFREFNFSGDYEFIYFE
;
A
#
# COMPACT_ATOMS: atom_id res chain seq x y z
N MET A 1 20.07 -1.53 -0.32
CA MET A 1 18.82 -2.10 0.22
C MET A 1 18.57 -1.43 1.55
N GLY A 2 17.37 -0.92 1.79
CA GLY A 2 17.04 -0.24 3.05
C GLY A 2 16.86 -1.23 4.20
N ASN A 3 16.27 -0.75 5.29
CA ASN A 3 16.04 -1.50 6.51
C ASN A 3 14.67 -2.19 6.49
N LEU A 4 14.61 -3.38 7.09
CA LEU A 4 13.34 -4.02 7.43
C LEU A 4 12.70 -3.30 8.63
N LEU A 5 11.48 -2.79 8.45
CA LEU A 5 10.72 -2.07 9.47
C LEU A 5 9.43 -2.80 9.87
N ASN A 6 8.78 -2.33 10.94
CA ASN A 6 7.53 -2.87 11.49
C ASN A 6 6.58 -1.72 11.91
N ILE A 7 6.23 -0.85 10.97
CA ILE A 7 5.30 0.27 11.12
C ILE A 7 3.84 -0.20 10.94
N ILE A 8 3.55 -1.08 9.99
CA ILE A 8 2.19 -1.49 9.61
C ILE A 8 1.74 -2.75 10.38
N THR A 9 2.68 -3.61 10.72
CA THR A 9 2.46 -4.92 11.38
C THR A 9 1.55 -4.81 12.60
N PRO A 10 1.71 -3.85 13.54
CA PRO A 10 0.80 -3.75 14.68
C PRO A 10 -0.67 -3.57 14.31
N LEU A 11 -0.97 -2.80 13.24
CA LEU A 11 -2.33 -2.68 12.71
C LEU A 11 -2.77 -3.96 12.02
N HIS A 12 -1.89 -4.56 11.20
CA HIS A 12 -2.19 -5.80 10.49
C HIS A 12 -2.56 -6.95 11.43
N THR A 13 -1.83 -7.12 12.53
CA THR A 13 -2.04 -8.20 13.51
C THR A 13 -3.15 -7.91 14.52
N SER A 14 -3.72 -6.70 14.52
CA SER A 14 -4.83 -6.33 15.41
C SER A 14 -6.15 -7.06 15.08
N THR A 15 -6.27 -7.57 13.85
CA THR A 15 -7.48 -8.22 13.33
C THR A 15 -7.28 -9.72 13.22
N LYS A 16 -8.20 -10.51 13.78
CA LYS A 16 -8.27 -11.96 13.56
C LYS A 16 -8.91 -12.26 12.22
N ARG A 17 -8.36 -13.23 11.49
CA ARG A 17 -8.81 -13.61 10.14
C ARG A 17 -9.09 -15.10 10.08
N GLU A 18 -10.17 -15.46 9.42
CA GLU A 18 -10.42 -16.84 8.99
C GLU A 18 -10.10 -16.92 7.50
N TYR A 19 -9.03 -17.62 7.15
CA TYR A 19 -8.52 -17.63 5.77
C TYR A 19 -9.33 -18.55 4.86
N LEU A 20 -9.52 -19.81 5.25
CA LEU A 20 -10.15 -20.84 4.44
C LEU A 20 -11.57 -20.47 3.93
N PRO A 21 -12.46 -19.87 4.75
CA PRO A 21 -13.79 -19.46 4.27
C PRO A 21 -13.74 -18.54 3.04
N ARG A 22 -12.73 -17.67 2.95
CA ARG A 22 -12.56 -16.75 1.82
C ARG A 22 -12.10 -17.46 0.53
N MET A 23 -11.46 -18.62 0.65
CA MET A 23 -11.04 -19.44 -0.50
C MET A 23 -12.20 -20.24 -1.10
N ILE A 24 -13.14 -20.69 -0.27
CA ILE A 24 -14.26 -21.54 -0.72
C ILE A 24 -15.52 -20.74 -1.12
N ASP A 25 -15.55 -19.44 -0.86
CA ASP A 25 -16.67 -18.54 -1.19
C ASP A 25 -16.48 -17.87 -2.56
N ASP A 26 -16.70 -18.64 -3.64
CA ASP A 26 -16.61 -18.18 -5.04
C ASP A 26 -15.41 -17.27 -5.31
N LYS A 27 -14.23 -17.74 -4.87
CA LYS A 27 -13.00 -16.95 -4.81
C LYS A 27 -12.67 -16.27 -6.13
N VAL A 28 -12.82 -16.97 -7.26
CA VAL A 28 -12.46 -16.44 -8.58
C VAL A 28 -13.34 -15.25 -8.97
N GLN A 29 -14.66 -15.33 -8.78
CA GLN A 29 -15.53 -14.19 -9.05
C GLN A 29 -15.24 -13.03 -8.09
N CYS A 30 -14.99 -13.33 -6.82
CA CYS A 30 -14.59 -12.33 -5.84
C CYS A 30 -13.28 -11.61 -6.26
N MET A 31 -12.30 -12.34 -6.80
CA MET A 31 -11.05 -11.79 -7.30
C MET A 31 -11.25 -10.89 -8.52
N LEU A 32 -12.04 -11.35 -9.50
CA LEU A 32 -12.36 -10.55 -10.69
C LEU A 32 -13.01 -9.22 -10.31
N LYS A 33 -13.96 -9.27 -9.36
CA LYS A 33 -14.66 -8.08 -8.88
C LYS A 33 -13.75 -7.15 -8.07
N ALA A 34 -12.92 -7.71 -7.19
CA ALA A 34 -11.97 -6.96 -6.37
C ALA A 34 -10.96 -6.18 -7.21
N ARG A 35 -10.51 -6.76 -8.34
CA ARG A 35 -9.53 -6.15 -9.25
C ARG A 35 -10.07 -4.97 -10.06
N GLU A 36 -11.36 -4.67 -9.95
CA GLU A 36 -11.90 -3.38 -10.43
C GLU A 36 -11.45 -2.22 -9.53
N TYR A 37 -11.16 -2.49 -8.24
CA TYR A 37 -10.80 -1.49 -7.23
C TYR A 37 -11.83 -0.35 -7.08
N GLU A 38 -13.09 -0.60 -7.42
CA GLU A 38 -14.16 0.39 -7.29
C GLU A 38 -15.04 0.11 -6.07
N PHE A 39 -16.30 0.54 -6.11
CA PHE A 39 -17.25 0.47 -5.00
C PHE A 39 -17.24 -0.86 -4.25
N ASP A 40 -17.34 -2.01 -4.94
CA ASP A 40 -17.45 -3.31 -4.29
C ASP A 40 -16.20 -3.70 -3.48
N TYR A 41 -15.02 -3.31 -3.96
CA TYR A 41 -13.76 -3.56 -3.25
C TYR A 41 -13.67 -2.74 -1.96
N TRP A 42 -14.12 -1.48 -2.00
CA TRP A 42 -14.00 -0.57 -0.87
C TRP A 42 -15.16 -0.67 0.11
N ASP A 43 -16.40 -0.57 -0.39
CA ASP A 43 -17.62 -0.35 0.41
C ASP A 43 -18.74 -1.36 0.15
N GLY A 44 -18.55 -2.29 -0.78
CA GLY A 44 -19.49 -3.38 -1.02
C GLY A 44 -19.42 -4.47 0.04
N ASP A 45 -19.81 -5.68 -0.37
CA ASP A 45 -19.75 -6.85 0.49
C ASP A 45 -18.29 -7.20 0.84
N ARG A 46 -18.05 -7.58 2.10
CA ARG A 46 -16.72 -7.94 2.62
C ARG A 46 -16.04 -9.07 1.83
N ARG A 47 -16.80 -9.90 1.12
CA ARG A 47 -16.26 -10.92 0.21
C ARG A 47 -15.43 -10.35 -0.94
N PHE A 48 -15.70 -9.12 -1.37
CA PHE A 48 -15.02 -8.48 -2.51
C PHE A 48 -13.81 -7.61 -2.13
N GLY A 49 -13.61 -7.31 -0.85
CA GLY A 49 -12.52 -6.43 -0.44
C GLY A 49 -12.64 -6.02 1.01
N TYR A 50 -12.49 -4.73 1.30
CA TYR A 50 -12.49 -4.17 2.65
C TYR A 50 -13.85 -4.20 3.34
N GLY A 51 -14.95 -4.09 2.58
CA GLY A 51 -16.31 -4.15 3.10
C GLY A 51 -16.65 -3.00 4.06
N CYS A 52 -16.85 -1.81 3.51
CA CYS A 52 -17.08 -0.53 4.20
C CYS A 52 -15.79 0.07 4.80
N TYR A 53 -14.84 0.37 3.92
CA TYR A 53 -13.61 1.06 4.28
C TYR A 53 -13.87 2.55 4.50
N ARG A 54 -14.38 2.88 5.69
CA ARG A 54 -14.64 4.24 6.13
C ARG A 54 -13.50 4.80 6.97
N TYR A 55 -13.34 6.11 6.92
CA TYR A 55 -12.41 6.81 7.79
C TYR A 55 -12.83 6.65 9.25
N ILE A 56 -11.91 6.19 10.09
CA ILE A 56 -12.04 6.14 11.55
C ILE A 56 -10.97 7.07 12.09
N ASP A 57 -11.38 8.14 12.77
CA ASP A 57 -10.47 9.17 13.25
C ASP A 57 -9.42 8.59 14.20
N GLY A 58 -8.15 8.86 13.93
CA GLY A 58 -7.03 8.37 14.73
C GLY A 58 -6.62 6.93 14.46
N TYR A 59 -7.32 6.17 13.61
CA TYR A 59 -6.96 4.78 13.30
C TYR A 59 -5.57 4.68 12.64
N TRP A 60 -5.27 5.60 11.71
CA TRP A 60 -3.99 5.67 11.00
C TRP A 60 -2.97 6.60 11.67
N ALA A 61 -3.35 7.34 12.72
CA ALA A 61 -2.46 8.28 13.41
C ALA A 61 -1.17 7.63 13.94
N PRO A 62 -1.19 6.43 14.58
CA PRO A 62 0.04 5.78 15.05
C PRO A 62 1.03 5.48 13.92
N VAL A 63 0.52 5.14 12.73
CA VAL A 63 1.36 4.90 11.55
C VAL A 63 1.95 6.20 11.04
N ALA A 64 1.15 7.26 10.94
CA ALA A 64 1.62 8.59 10.51
C ALA A 64 2.71 9.13 11.44
N GLU A 65 2.51 9.06 12.76
CA GLU A 65 3.49 9.47 13.77
C GLU A 65 4.78 8.65 13.68
N LYS A 66 4.65 7.34 13.46
CA LYS A 66 5.81 6.45 13.33
C LYS A 66 6.62 6.77 12.06
N LEU A 67 5.97 7.03 10.93
CA LEU A 67 6.64 7.46 9.69
C LEU A 67 7.39 8.77 9.91
N ILE A 68 6.72 9.79 10.47
CA ILE A 68 7.32 11.09 10.78
C ILE A 68 8.56 10.92 11.66
N LYS A 69 8.46 10.11 12.73
CA LYS A 69 9.57 9.86 13.65
C LYS A 69 10.72 9.10 12.98
N THR A 70 10.43 8.05 12.22
CA THR A 70 11.44 7.21 11.56
C THR A 70 12.26 8.01 10.57
N TYR A 71 11.63 8.87 9.77
CA TYR A 71 12.28 9.66 8.73
C TYR A 71 12.65 11.08 9.15
N GLY A 72 12.41 11.45 10.41
CA GLY A 72 12.71 12.79 10.93
C GLY A 72 11.97 13.91 10.19
N LEU A 73 10.76 13.63 9.68
CA LEU A 73 10.02 14.58 8.85
C LEU A 73 9.63 15.83 9.64
N GLN A 74 9.82 16.98 9.01
CA GLN A 74 9.46 18.28 9.57
C GLN A 74 8.14 18.77 8.97
N LYS A 75 7.48 19.74 9.60
CA LYS A 75 6.28 20.37 9.01
C LYS A 75 6.60 20.91 7.61
N GLY A 76 5.69 20.68 6.67
CA GLY A 76 5.87 20.98 5.25
C GLY A 76 6.66 19.93 4.47
N ALA A 77 7.13 18.84 5.09
CA ALA A 77 7.75 17.75 4.36
C ALA A 77 6.77 17.16 3.35
N ARG A 78 7.27 16.89 2.15
CA ARG A 78 6.47 16.41 1.02
C ARG A 78 6.40 14.89 1.03
N VAL A 79 5.19 14.34 1.10
CA VAL A 79 4.96 12.89 1.13
C VAL A 79 4.10 12.46 -0.05
N LEU A 80 4.56 11.45 -0.79
CA LEU A 80 3.80 10.79 -1.86
C LEU A 80 3.35 9.40 -1.40
N ASP A 81 2.07 9.06 -1.57
CA ASP A 81 1.57 7.68 -1.43
C ASP A 81 1.18 7.10 -2.80
N VAL A 82 1.86 6.02 -3.19
CA VAL A 82 1.69 5.31 -4.46
C VAL A 82 0.67 4.19 -4.26
N GLY A 83 -0.51 4.35 -4.87
CA GLY A 83 -1.66 3.47 -4.63
C GLY A 83 -2.36 3.80 -3.31
N CYS A 84 -2.73 5.07 -3.14
CA CYS A 84 -3.21 5.61 -1.88
C CYS A 84 -4.66 5.22 -1.51
N GLY A 85 -5.40 4.57 -2.42
CA GLY A 85 -6.79 4.18 -2.21
C GLY A 85 -7.68 5.35 -1.79
N LYS A 86 -8.21 5.28 -0.56
CA LYS A 86 -9.01 6.37 0.04
C LYS A 86 -8.21 7.45 0.76
N ALA A 87 -6.87 7.37 0.72
CA ALA A 87 -5.94 8.36 1.25
C ALA A 87 -6.09 8.67 2.76
N PHE A 88 -6.59 7.72 3.56
CA PHE A 88 -6.79 7.94 5.00
C PHE A 88 -5.48 8.15 5.76
N LEU A 89 -4.41 7.45 5.39
CA LEU A 89 -3.09 7.70 5.98
C LEU A 89 -2.53 9.08 5.58
N LEU A 90 -2.66 9.46 4.30
CA LEU A 90 -2.26 10.80 3.85
C LEU A 90 -3.03 11.89 4.61
N TYR A 91 -4.31 11.67 4.92
CA TYR A 91 -5.07 12.62 5.72
C TYR A 91 -4.53 12.77 7.16
N GLU A 92 -4.11 11.68 7.81
CA GLU A 92 -3.46 11.78 9.12
C GLU A 92 -2.09 12.46 9.04
N LEU A 93 -1.29 12.21 7.99
CA LEU A 93 -0.04 12.92 7.74
C LEU A 93 -0.28 14.43 7.51
N HIS A 94 -1.33 14.79 6.77
CA HIS A 94 -1.75 16.18 6.57
C HIS A 94 -2.12 16.86 7.89
N LYS A 95 -2.91 16.20 8.76
CA LYS A 95 -3.23 16.70 10.11
C LYS A 95 -1.98 16.97 10.95
N LEU A 96 -0.90 16.23 10.73
CA LEU A 96 0.39 16.40 11.39
C LEU A 96 1.31 17.43 10.69
N GLY A 97 0.82 18.08 9.63
CA GLY A 97 1.47 19.19 8.95
C GLY A 97 2.36 18.79 7.78
N MET A 98 2.19 17.60 7.20
CA MET A 98 2.86 17.20 5.96
C MET A 98 2.15 17.78 4.73
N GLU A 99 2.91 18.04 3.68
CA GLU A 99 2.39 18.35 2.35
C GLU A 99 2.20 17.04 1.58
N VAL A 100 0.95 16.59 1.47
CA VAL A 100 0.63 15.23 0.99
C VAL A 100 0.15 15.21 -0.45
N HIS A 101 0.62 14.21 -1.18
CA HIS A 101 0.24 13.90 -2.55
C HIS A 101 -0.01 12.40 -2.67
N GLY A 102 -0.86 12.00 -3.59
CA GLY A 102 -1.10 10.58 -3.83
C GLY A 102 -1.81 10.32 -5.13
N PHE A 103 -1.69 9.08 -5.60
CA PHE A 103 -2.50 8.63 -6.73
C PHE A 103 -2.91 7.18 -6.55
N ASP A 104 -4.01 6.84 -7.21
CA ASP A 104 -4.55 5.49 -7.27
C ASP A 104 -5.24 5.28 -8.62
N ILE A 105 -5.53 4.03 -8.97
CA ILE A 105 -6.36 3.70 -10.13
C ILE A 105 -7.86 3.80 -9.83
N SER A 106 -8.23 3.74 -8.55
CA SER A 106 -9.61 3.73 -8.07
C SER A 106 -10.25 5.12 -8.13
N ARG A 107 -11.27 5.28 -8.98
CA ARG A 107 -12.06 6.52 -8.99
C ARG A 107 -12.91 6.65 -7.74
N HIS A 108 -13.54 5.56 -7.31
CA HIS A 108 -14.32 5.50 -6.08
C HIS A 108 -13.47 5.86 -4.86
N GLY A 109 -12.29 5.25 -4.73
CA GLY A 109 -11.36 5.48 -3.62
C GLY A 109 -10.98 6.95 -3.47
N LEU A 110 -10.52 7.57 -4.57
CA LEU A 110 -10.15 8.99 -4.56
C LEU A 110 -11.34 9.93 -4.36
N THR A 111 -12.54 9.54 -4.80
CA THR A 111 -13.75 10.35 -4.61
C THR A 111 -14.13 10.45 -3.13
N ASP A 112 -13.91 9.39 -2.37
CA ASP A 112 -14.18 9.29 -0.92
C ASP A 112 -13.10 9.91 -0.03
N ALA A 113 -11.99 10.34 -0.61
CA ALA A 113 -10.93 11.01 0.13
C ALA A 113 -11.41 12.32 0.77
N LYS A 114 -10.75 12.71 1.86
CA LYS A 114 -11.06 13.93 2.62
C LYS A 114 -10.84 15.18 1.78
N ALA A 115 -11.76 16.14 1.87
CA ALA A 115 -11.79 17.32 1.01
C ALA A 115 -10.50 18.15 1.10
N GLU A 116 -9.90 18.18 2.28
CA GLU A 116 -8.69 18.92 2.64
C GLU A 116 -7.44 18.48 1.85
N ILE A 117 -7.42 17.24 1.35
CA ILE A 117 -6.27 16.70 0.60
C ILE A 117 -6.61 16.35 -0.84
N LYS A 118 -7.89 16.44 -1.22
CA LYS A 118 -8.43 15.88 -2.47
C LYS A 118 -7.83 16.54 -3.72
N GLU A 119 -7.44 17.80 -3.64
CA GLU A 119 -6.79 18.52 -4.75
C GLU A 119 -5.38 17.98 -5.09
N ASN A 120 -4.72 17.30 -4.14
CA ASN A 120 -3.40 16.71 -4.33
C ASN A 120 -3.47 15.22 -4.71
N LEU A 121 -4.68 14.72 -5.00
CA LEU A 121 -4.93 13.35 -5.39
C LEU A 121 -5.38 13.26 -6.84
N PHE A 122 -4.87 12.28 -7.59
CA PHE A 122 -5.22 12.10 -8.99
C PHE A 122 -5.22 10.64 -9.42
N ILE A 123 -5.92 10.36 -10.53
CA ILE A 123 -5.95 9.02 -11.12
C ILE A 123 -4.68 8.77 -11.90
N HIS A 124 -3.94 7.73 -11.52
CA HIS A 124 -2.71 7.33 -12.21
C HIS A 124 -2.35 5.86 -11.92
N ARG A 125 -1.56 5.25 -12.80
CA ARG A 125 -1.13 3.86 -12.69
C ARG A 125 0.31 3.81 -12.22
N ALA A 126 0.61 2.96 -11.23
CA ALA A 126 1.96 2.88 -10.66
C ALA A 126 3.01 2.33 -11.65
N GLU A 127 2.59 1.65 -12.73
CA GLU A 127 3.49 1.19 -13.80
C GLU A 127 3.79 2.24 -14.88
N GLU A 128 3.15 3.41 -14.82
CA GLU A 128 3.43 4.55 -15.70
C GLU A 128 4.49 5.47 -15.07
N PRO A 129 5.22 6.28 -15.88
CA PRO A 129 6.13 7.29 -15.35
C PRO A 129 5.38 8.30 -14.48
N PHE A 130 5.87 8.53 -13.26
CA PHE A 130 5.25 9.45 -12.33
C PHE A 130 5.49 10.90 -12.79
N PRO A 131 4.48 11.78 -12.75
CA PRO A 131 4.57 13.15 -13.24
C PRO A 131 5.29 14.09 -12.26
N PHE A 132 6.40 13.63 -11.69
CA PHE A 132 7.18 14.32 -10.66
C PHE A 132 8.67 14.33 -11.00
N ALA A 133 9.38 15.34 -10.50
CA ALA A 133 10.81 15.48 -10.62
C ALA A 133 11.57 14.50 -9.70
N ASP A 134 12.84 14.30 -10.01
CA ASP A 134 13.75 13.49 -9.21
C ASP A 134 13.91 14.09 -7.81
N GLY A 135 13.76 13.25 -6.77
CA GLY A 135 13.91 13.68 -5.37
C GLY A 135 12.93 14.78 -4.91
N GLU A 136 11.77 14.91 -5.58
CA GLU A 136 10.73 15.89 -5.27
C GLU A 136 10.09 15.65 -3.88
N PHE A 137 10.03 14.40 -3.44
CA PHE A 137 9.42 14.03 -2.15
C PHE A 137 10.46 13.69 -1.09
N ASP A 138 10.23 14.16 0.14
CA ASP A 138 11.03 13.80 1.30
C ASP A 138 10.79 12.33 1.71
N LEU A 139 9.58 11.82 1.48
CA LEU A 139 9.20 10.43 1.66
C LEU A 139 8.21 9.96 0.58
N VAL A 140 8.51 8.83 -0.06
CA VAL A 140 7.56 8.11 -0.91
C VAL A 140 7.17 6.82 -0.21
N ILE A 141 5.88 6.62 -0.02
CA ILE A 141 5.32 5.41 0.58
C ILE A 141 4.51 4.63 -0.43
N SER A 142 4.45 3.31 -0.26
CA SER A 142 3.37 2.50 -0.82
C SER A 142 3.04 1.39 0.17
N ILE A 143 1.79 1.32 0.59
CA ILE A 143 1.34 0.39 1.62
C ILE A 143 0.29 -0.54 1.05
N ASN A 144 0.61 -1.83 1.01
CA ASN A 144 -0.26 -2.90 0.58
C ASN A 144 -0.87 -2.71 -0.83
N SER A 145 -0.12 -2.06 -1.73
CA SER A 145 -0.56 -1.81 -3.11
C SER A 145 0.29 -2.54 -4.15
N LEU A 146 1.62 -2.38 -4.14
CA LEU A 146 2.44 -2.84 -5.28
C LEU A 146 2.55 -4.35 -5.47
N HIS A 147 2.25 -5.18 -4.47
CA HIS A 147 2.17 -6.63 -4.65
C HIS A 147 0.99 -7.06 -5.55
N ASN A 148 0.05 -6.15 -5.84
CA ASN A 148 -1.01 -6.37 -6.81
C ASN A 148 -0.55 -6.19 -8.27
N LEU A 149 0.69 -5.74 -8.50
CA LEU A 149 1.24 -5.63 -9.85
C LEU A 149 1.92 -6.94 -10.25
N PRO A 150 1.87 -7.32 -11.54
CA PRO A 150 2.78 -8.33 -12.05
C PRO A 150 4.22 -7.82 -11.99
N VAL A 151 5.19 -8.73 -11.84
CA VAL A 151 6.60 -8.43 -11.55
C VAL A 151 7.25 -7.39 -12.49
N PHE A 152 6.88 -7.39 -13.77
CA PHE A 152 7.43 -6.44 -14.74
C PHE A 152 6.89 -5.01 -14.57
N ASN A 153 5.66 -4.86 -14.05
CA ASN A 153 5.08 -3.57 -13.70
C ASN A 153 5.56 -3.11 -12.32
N LEU A 154 5.70 -4.04 -11.38
CA LEU A 154 6.33 -3.79 -10.08
C LEU A 154 7.74 -3.18 -10.24
N LYS A 155 8.55 -3.70 -11.17
CA LYS A 155 9.87 -3.12 -11.48
C LYS A 155 9.78 -1.63 -11.86
N LYS A 156 8.81 -1.25 -12.69
CA LYS A 156 8.62 0.14 -13.12
C LYS A 156 8.22 1.03 -11.95
N ALA A 157 7.25 0.58 -11.15
CA ALA A 157 6.77 1.30 -9.99
C ALA A 157 7.90 1.55 -8.97
N LEU A 158 8.69 0.53 -8.65
CA LEU A 158 9.82 0.67 -7.72
C LEU A 158 10.92 1.57 -8.28
N SER A 159 11.15 1.57 -9.59
CA SER A 159 12.10 2.49 -10.23
C SER A 159 11.65 3.95 -10.10
N GLU A 160 10.37 4.22 -10.29
CA GLU A 160 9.83 5.57 -10.14
C GLU A 160 9.77 6.02 -8.67
N MET A 161 9.41 5.13 -7.74
CA MET A 161 9.52 5.41 -6.29
C MET A 161 10.96 5.76 -5.89
N GLU A 162 11.94 5.01 -6.40
CA GLU A 162 13.36 5.28 -6.16
C GLU A 162 13.78 6.65 -6.69
N ARG A 163 13.30 7.01 -7.89
CA ARG A 163 13.62 8.28 -8.57
C ARG A 163 13.05 9.50 -7.86
N VAL A 164 11.76 9.48 -7.52
CA VAL A 164 11.07 10.70 -7.02
C VAL A 164 11.25 10.92 -5.51
N GLY A 165 11.74 9.92 -4.78
CA GLY A 165 11.84 9.94 -3.31
C GLY A 165 13.26 10.06 -2.77
N ARG A 166 13.44 10.96 -1.79
CA ARG A 166 14.66 11.00 -0.96
C ARG A 166 14.72 9.83 -0.01
N ASN A 167 13.62 9.58 0.71
CA ASN A 167 13.36 8.36 1.48
C ASN A 167 12.22 7.59 0.85
N LYS A 168 12.24 6.26 1.00
CA LYS A 168 11.22 5.37 0.46
C LYS A 168 10.84 4.32 1.48
N TYR A 169 9.55 4.02 1.56
CA TYR A 169 9.01 3.01 2.44
C TYR A 169 7.96 2.15 1.72
N LEU A 170 8.21 0.85 1.63
CA LEU A 170 7.33 -0.10 0.95
C LEU A 170 6.80 -1.16 1.92
N CYS A 171 5.48 -1.31 2.04
CA CYS A 171 4.87 -2.41 2.77
C CYS A 171 4.14 -3.35 1.78
N VAL A 172 4.52 -4.62 1.77
CA VAL A 172 3.94 -5.65 0.88
C VAL A 172 3.60 -6.93 1.62
N GLU A 173 2.71 -7.71 1.03
CA GLU A 173 2.36 -9.05 1.52
C GLU A 173 3.47 -10.04 1.17
N SER A 174 3.77 -10.96 2.10
CA SER A 174 4.83 -11.96 1.94
C SER A 174 4.52 -13.21 2.77
N PHE A 175 5.37 -14.22 2.63
CA PHE A 175 5.31 -15.47 3.38
C PHE A 175 6.72 -16.00 3.70
N ARG A 176 6.81 -16.79 4.78
CA ARG A 176 8.05 -17.44 5.26
C ARG A 176 7.99 -18.97 5.18
N ASN A 177 6.79 -19.52 5.02
CA ASN A 177 6.53 -20.95 4.99
C ASN A 177 5.22 -21.24 4.25
N GLU A 178 4.93 -22.51 3.99
CA GLU A 178 3.77 -22.93 3.20
C GLU A 178 2.42 -22.64 3.87
N GLN A 179 2.37 -22.61 5.21
CA GLN A 179 1.16 -22.27 5.93
C GLN A 179 0.79 -20.80 5.68
N GLU A 180 1.79 -19.89 5.74
CA GLU A 180 1.60 -18.48 5.43
C GLU A 180 1.27 -18.23 3.96
N LEU A 181 1.92 -18.95 3.04
CA LEU A 181 1.58 -18.88 1.61
C LEU A 181 0.13 -19.31 1.37
N PHE A 182 -0.28 -20.43 1.94
CA PHE A 182 -1.66 -20.91 1.85
C PHE A 182 -2.65 -19.89 2.41
N ASN A 183 -2.39 -19.33 3.59
CA ASN A 183 -3.23 -18.32 4.21
C ASN A 183 -3.31 -17.04 3.36
N LEU A 184 -2.18 -16.60 2.80
CA LEU A 184 -2.09 -15.45 1.89
C LEU A 184 -2.93 -15.69 0.62
N GLN A 185 -2.80 -16.84 -0.04
CA GLN A 185 -3.60 -17.20 -1.22
C GLN A 185 -5.10 -17.25 -0.90
N CYS A 186 -5.46 -17.77 0.27
CA CYS A 186 -6.84 -17.77 0.75
C CYS A 186 -7.34 -16.33 0.97
N TRP A 187 -6.53 -15.45 1.55
CA TRP A 187 -6.92 -14.09 1.91
C TRP A 187 -6.96 -13.10 0.74
N ALA A 188 -5.83 -12.98 0.03
CA ALA A 188 -5.60 -11.96 -0.98
C ALA A 188 -6.53 -12.14 -2.17
N LEU A 189 -7.21 -11.07 -2.58
CA LEU A 189 -8.09 -11.09 -3.76
C LEU A 189 -7.41 -10.54 -5.01
N THR A 190 -6.43 -9.66 -4.80
CA THR A 190 -5.87 -8.83 -5.85
C THR A 190 -4.38 -9.08 -6.09
N CYS A 191 -3.69 -9.75 -5.15
CA CYS A 191 -2.27 -10.02 -5.24
C CYS A 191 -1.92 -10.79 -6.53
N GLU A 192 -0.90 -10.30 -7.22
CA GLU A 192 -0.33 -10.93 -8.43
C GLU A 192 1.13 -11.37 -8.19
N SER A 193 1.81 -10.72 -7.24
CA SER A 193 3.20 -10.97 -6.87
C SER A 193 3.27 -11.73 -5.53
N PHE A 194 2.94 -13.02 -5.54
CA PHE A 194 3.13 -13.90 -4.38
C PHE A 194 4.60 -14.28 -4.25
N PHE A 195 5.38 -13.45 -3.55
CA PHE A 195 6.79 -13.69 -3.29
C PHE A 195 7.05 -13.94 -1.81
N SER A 196 7.95 -14.90 -1.55
CA SER A 196 8.52 -15.11 -0.23
C SER A 196 9.36 -13.89 0.19
N LYS A 197 9.69 -13.82 1.48
CA LYS A 197 10.60 -12.79 2.01
C LYS A 197 11.89 -12.70 1.19
N ASP A 198 12.50 -13.85 0.89
CA ASP A 198 13.82 -13.89 0.25
C ASP A 198 13.74 -13.52 -1.25
N GLU A 199 12.62 -13.85 -1.92
CA GLU A 199 12.34 -13.42 -3.29
C GLU A 199 12.12 -11.90 -3.37
N TRP A 200 11.37 -11.31 -2.42
CA TRP A 200 11.22 -9.86 -2.33
C TRP A 200 12.58 -9.16 -2.15
N GLU A 201 13.41 -9.64 -1.21
CA GLU A 201 14.74 -9.08 -0.97
C GLU A 201 15.67 -9.23 -2.19
N TRP A 202 15.55 -10.34 -2.94
CA TRP A 202 16.25 -10.51 -4.21
C TRP A 202 15.77 -9.50 -5.26
N LEU A 203 14.46 -9.35 -5.45
CA LEU A 203 13.88 -8.38 -6.39
C LEU A 203 14.29 -6.94 -6.09
N PHE A 204 14.34 -6.53 -4.81
CA PHE A 204 14.79 -5.19 -4.44
C PHE A 204 16.23 -4.93 -4.91
N ARG A 205 17.12 -5.93 -4.84
CA ARG A 205 18.48 -5.81 -5.37
C ARG A 205 18.48 -5.75 -6.89
N GLU A 206 17.75 -6.63 -7.56
CA GLU A 206 17.67 -6.67 -9.03
C GLU A 206 17.07 -5.38 -9.62
N PHE A 207 16.19 -4.73 -8.87
CA PHE A 207 15.53 -3.49 -9.29
C PHE A 207 16.23 -2.23 -8.79
N ASN A 208 17.36 -2.35 -8.08
CA ASN A 208 18.09 -1.24 -7.45
C ASN A 208 17.22 -0.40 -6.49
N PHE A 209 16.24 -1.01 -5.83
CA PHE A 209 15.41 -0.33 -4.84
C PHE A 209 16.18 -0.20 -3.53
N SER A 210 16.37 1.03 -3.07
CA SER A 210 17.13 1.34 -1.85
C SER A 210 16.26 1.71 -0.65
N GLY A 211 14.93 1.76 -0.83
CA GLY A 211 13.97 2.06 0.22
C GLY A 211 13.97 1.07 1.37
N ASP A 212 13.50 1.55 2.53
CA ASP A 212 13.11 0.67 3.62
C ASP A 212 11.85 -0.10 3.23
N TYR A 213 11.66 -1.26 3.84
CA TYR A 213 10.56 -2.16 3.48
C TYR A 213 9.98 -2.86 4.70
N GLU A 214 8.76 -3.34 4.56
CA GLU A 214 8.05 -4.13 5.54
C GLU A 214 7.29 -5.26 4.84
N PHE A 215 7.25 -6.41 5.50
CA PHE A 215 6.50 -7.57 5.08
C PHE A 215 5.39 -7.85 6.09
N ILE A 216 4.15 -7.91 5.61
CA ILE A 216 3.04 -8.44 6.40
C ILE A 216 2.77 -9.90 6.05
N TYR A 217 2.55 -10.71 7.08
CA TYR A 217 2.40 -12.17 6.97
C TYR A 217 1.01 -12.61 7.40
N PHE A 218 0.54 -13.73 6.87
CA PHE A 218 -0.77 -14.29 7.18
C PHE A 218 -0.59 -15.56 8.02
N GLU A 219 -0.45 -15.35 9.32
CA GLU A 219 -0.21 -16.40 10.34
C GLU A 219 -1.49 -17.15 10.72
#